data_AF-A0A0K6BU34-F1
#
_entry.id   AF-A0A0K6BU34-F1
#
_cell.length_a   1.000
_cell.length_b   1.000
_cell.length_c   1.000
_cell.angle_alpha   90.00
_cell.angle_beta   90.00
_cell.angle_gamma   90.00
#
_symmetry.space_group_name_H-M   'P 1'
#
loop_
_entity.id
_entity.type
_entity.pdbx_description
1 polymer ?
#
loop_
_entity_poly.entity_id
_entity_poly.type
_entity_poly.pdbx_seq_one_letter_code
_entity_poly.pdbx_strand_id
1 'polypeptide(L)'
;MKKNKILIIIPSRFASTRLPEKPLVKIAGKEMVLRVAEIANYVCNKVEGCNYIVATDHEKIVNFCKENNIAVMMTSENCKSGTERCWDVTTKIAEKPDFIVNLQGDNPLCPPWFIEQLIEAWKNDKEGQVFTPSLHLSWEEYDRMKESKKITPYSGTTVEVDKFGYALAFSKAMIPVIRNEEKVRKILDKSPVRRHIGLYSYTYDALKKYFEVEASPYELPEGLEQMRFLHNRIPVKMIDVDYRNRKSMSGVDSPEDIERAEKIIAEFGEFNLSPE
;
A
#
# COMPACT_ATOMS: atom_id res chain seq x y z
N MET A 1 3.52 19.24 23.84
CA MET A 1 2.82 18.02 23.37
C MET A 1 3.88 17.10 22.77
N LYS A 2 3.82 15.78 23.01
CA LYS A 2 4.76 14.84 22.39
C LYS A 2 4.53 14.88 20.87
N LYS A 3 5.59 15.12 20.10
CA LYS A 3 5.51 15.14 18.63
C LYS A 3 5.22 13.73 18.12
N ASN A 4 4.20 13.58 17.28
CA ASN A 4 3.85 12.30 16.66
C ASN A 4 5.03 11.80 15.82
N LYS A 5 5.46 10.56 16.04
CA LYS A 5 6.56 9.93 15.29
C LYS A 5 5.99 9.03 14.22
N ILE A 6 6.21 9.40 12.96
CA ILE A 6 5.75 8.64 11.81
C ILE A 6 6.97 8.07 11.08
N LEU A 7 6.93 6.79 10.73
CA LEU A 7 7.97 6.14 9.95
C LEU A 7 7.37 5.47 8.71
N ILE A 8 7.74 5.96 7.53
CA ILE A 8 7.48 5.30 6.26
C ILE A 8 8.58 4.27 6.02
N ILE A 9 8.23 2.99 6.02
CA ILE A 9 9.14 1.91 5.71
C ILE A 9 8.87 1.48 4.27
N ILE A 10 9.94 1.33 3.49
CA ILE A 10 9.89 0.87 2.10
C ILE A 10 10.51 -0.53 2.00
N PRO A 11 9.72 -1.61 2.14
CA PRO A 11 10.22 -2.96 1.95
C PRO A 11 10.70 -3.16 0.52
N SER A 12 11.99 -3.49 0.38
CA SER A 12 12.65 -3.71 -0.90
C SER A 12 13.41 -5.03 -0.84
N ARG A 13 12.77 -6.11 -1.30
CA ARG A 13 13.39 -7.45 -1.38
C ARG A 13 14.16 -7.60 -2.69
N PHE A 14 15.34 -8.22 -2.62
CA PHE A 14 16.11 -8.50 -3.83
C PHE A 14 15.58 -9.71 -4.60
N ALA A 15 15.13 -10.74 -3.88
CA ALA A 15 14.62 -11.97 -4.47
C ALA A 15 13.25 -11.75 -5.15
N SER A 16 13.23 -11.88 -6.47
CA SER A 16 12.02 -11.86 -7.29
C SER A 16 12.23 -12.80 -8.48
N THR A 17 11.38 -13.81 -8.62
CA THR A 17 11.50 -14.85 -9.65
C THR A 17 11.07 -14.34 -11.03
N ARG A 18 10.06 -13.48 -11.08
CA ARG A 18 9.50 -12.92 -12.32
C ARG A 18 10.26 -11.72 -12.84
N LEU A 19 10.98 -11.01 -11.96
CA LEU A 19 11.73 -9.82 -12.30
C LEU A 19 13.01 -9.79 -11.45
N PRO A 20 14.15 -10.29 -11.96
CA PRO A 20 15.43 -10.29 -11.26
C PRO A 20 15.86 -8.87 -10.88
N GLU A 21 16.47 -8.71 -9.71
CA GLU A 21 16.95 -7.41 -9.19
C GLU A 21 15.88 -6.32 -9.17
N LYS A 22 14.60 -6.73 -9.05
CA LYS A 22 13.39 -5.91 -9.15
C LYS A 22 13.55 -4.47 -8.63
N PRO A 23 13.97 -4.18 -7.37
CA PRO A 23 14.05 -2.81 -6.87
C PRO A 23 14.98 -1.87 -7.65
N LEU A 24 15.99 -2.41 -8.34
CA LEU A 24 17.00 -1.66 -9.10
C LEU A 24 16.65 -1.59 -10.60
N VAL A 25 15.56 -2.21 -11.03
CA VAL A 25 15.09 -2.09 -12.41
C VAL A 25 14.63 -0.66 -12.67
N LYS A 26 15.01 -0.15 -13.85
CA LYS A 26 14.62 1.19 -14.30
C LYS A 26 13.22 1.17 -14.89
N ILE A 27 12.48 2.21 -14.56
CA ILE A 27 11.18 2.53 -15.15
C ILE A 27 11.33 3.95 -15.68
N ALA A 28 11.22 4.13 -17.00
CA ALA A 28 11.45 5.41 -17.67
C ALA A 28 12.78 6.06 -17.22
N GLY A 29 13.85 5.27 -17.20
CA GLY A 29 15.22 5.72 -16.91
C GLY A 29 15.59 5.86 -15.42
N LYS A 30 14.65 5.73 -14.48
CA LYS A 30 14.89 5.85 -13.03
C LYS A 30 14.58 4.55 -12.29
N GLU A 31 15.44 4.16 -11.36
CA GLU A 31 15.30 2.95 -10.54
C GLU A 31 14.02 2.97 -9.72
N MET A 32 13.35 1.83 -9.65
CA MET A 32 12.07 1.70 -8.95
C MET A 32 12.17 2.08 -7.47
N VAL A 33 13.19 1.62 -6.75
CA VAL A 33 13.38 1.98 -5.33
C VAL A 33 13.61 3.47 -5.13
N LEU A 34 14.30 4.13 -6.07
CA LEU A 34 14.52 5.57 -6.04
C LEU A 34 13.19 6.33 -6.21
N ARG A 35 12.35 5.91 -7.16
CA ARG A 35 11.00 6.49 -7.35
C ARG A 35 10.15 6.43 -6.07
N VAL A 36 10.14 5.28 -5.40
CA VAL A 36 9.37 5.09 -4.16
C VAL A 36 9.97 5.91 -3.01
N ALA A 37 11.30 5.99 -2.93
CA ALA A 37 11.99 6.82 -1.93
C ALA A 37 11.71 8.32 -2.11
N GLU A 38 11.66 8.81 -3.35
CA GLU A 38 11.30 10.21 -3.64
C GLU A 38 9.86 10.54 -3.19
N ILE A 39 8.91 9.62 -3.42
CA ILE A 39 7.52 9.77 -2.92
C ILE A 39 7.51 9.86 -1.39
N ALA A 40 8.22 8.96 -0.71
CA ALA A 40 8.30 8.97 0.75
C ALA A 40 8.95 10.24 1.29
N ASN A 41 10.06 10.68 0.68
CA ASN A 41 10.77 11.90 1.04
C ASN A 41 9.89 13.15 0.90
N TYR A 42 9.15 13.25 -0.22
CA TYR A 42 8.21 14.35 -0.44
C TYR A 42 7.18 14.47 0.69
N VAL A 43 6.57 13.35 1.08
CA VAL A 43 5.60 13.33 2.18
C VAL A 43 6.26 13.67 3.51
N CYS A 44 7.46 13.15 3.78
CA CYS A 44 8.19 13.44 5.02
C CYS A 44 8.55 14.92 5.17
N ASN A 45 8.86 15.60 4.07
CA ASN A 45 9.15 17.04 4.08
C ASN A 45 7.91 17.89 4.38
N LYS A 46 6.70 17.39 4.05
CA LYS A 46 5.43 18.07 4.34
C LYS A 46 4.86 17.77 5.71
N VAL A 47 5.21 16.62 6.30
CA VAL A 47 4.63 16.13 7.55
C VAL A 47 5.63 16.18 8.69
N GLU A 48 5.39 17.06 9.65
CA GLU A 48 6.22 17.18 10.83
C GLU A 48 6.32 15.85 11.61
N GLY A 49 7.54 15.40 11.91
CA GLY A 49 7.79 14.16 12.66
C GLY A 49 7.72 12.89 11.80
N CYS A 50 7.61 13.03 10.48
CA CYS A 50 7.65 11.93 9.53
C CYS A 50 9.07 11.73 8.98
N ASN A 51 9.55 10.49 9.04
CA ASN A 51 10.80 10.05 8.43
C ASN A 51 10.52 8.82 7.56
N TYR A 52 11.46 8.47 6.69
CA TYR A 52 11.37 7.26 5.88
C TYR A 52 12.66 6.45 5.88
N ILE A 53 12.55 5.16 5.58
CA ILE A 53 13.69 4.25 5.47
C ILE A 53 13.40 3.12 4.48
N VAL A 54 14.38 2.79 3.65
CA VAL A 54 14.37 1.58 2.82
C VAL A 54 14.78 0.39 3.67
N ALA A 55 13.99 -0.68 3.62
CA ALA A 55 14.24 -1.91 4.37
C ALA A 55 14.58 -3.04 3.40
N THR A 56 15.82 -3.51 3.43
CA THR A 56 16.32 -4.49 2.45
C THR A 56 17.12 -5.59 3.13
N ASP A 57 17.20 -6.74 2.49
CA ASP A 57 17.98 -7.92 2.88
C ASP A 57 19.23 -8.08 2.01
N HIS A 58 19.58 -7.08 1.19
CA HIS A 58 20.61 -7.24 0.17
C HIS A 58 21.54 -6.03 0.03
N GLU A 59 22.84 -6.30 0.06
CA GLU A 59 23.92 -5.28 0.02
C GLU A 59 23.88 -4.40 -1.23
N LYS A 60 23.53 -4.93 -2.41
CA LYS A 60 23.40 -4.10 -3.63
C LYS A 60 22.39 -2.96 -3.44
N ILE A 61 21.27 -3.21 -2.77
CA ILE A 61 20.24 -2.19 -2.51
C ILE A 61 20.75 -1.20 -1.45
N VAL A 62 21.47 -1.69 -0.43
CA VAL A 62 22.11 -0.83 0.58
C VAL A 62 23.10 0.14 -0.06
N ASN A 63 23.98 -0.35 -0.93
CA ASN A 63 24.97 0.48 -1.62
C ASN A 63 24.30 1.51 -2.54
N PHE A 64 23.31 1.09 -3.33
CA PHE A 64 22.52 2.00 -4.15
C PHE A 64 21.85 3.11 -3.30
N CYS A 65 21.27 2.75 -2.15
CA CYS A 65 20.64 3.73 -1.26
C CYS A 65 21.67 4.71 -0.69
N LYS A 66 22.84 4.23 -0.25
CA LYS A 66 23.92 5.10 0.26
C LYS A 66 24.43 6.07 -0.80
N GLU A 67 24.63 5.62 -2.03
CA GLU A 67 25.06 6.46 -3.15
C GLU A 67 24.04 7.56 -3.49
N ASN A 68 22.76 7.30 -3.24
CA ASN A 68 21.65 8.23 -3.49
C ASN A 68 21.18 8.98 -2.23
N ASN A 69 21.92 8.93 -1.12
CA ASN A 69 21.56 9.56 0.16
C ASN A 69 20.18 9.14 0.70
N ILE A 70 19.78 7.90 0.45
CA ILE A 70 18.53 7.31 0.95
C ILE A 70 18.81 6.56 2.25
N ALA A 71 18.05 6.88 3.30
CA ALA A 71 18.10 6.13 4.55
C ALA A 71 17.76 4.66 4.31
N VAL A 72 18.60 3.75 4.79
CA VAL A 72 18.46 2.31 4.55
C VAL A 72 18.83 1.49 5.78
N MET A 73 18.14 0.37 5.99
CA MET A 73 18.42 -0.58 7.06
C MET A 73 18.40 -2.01 6.52
N MET A 74 19.37 -2.81 6.97
CA MET A 74 19.40 -4.24 6.69
C MET A 74 18.38 -4.99 7.56
N THR A 75 17.55 -5.78 6.90
CA THR A 75 16.52 -6.62 7.51
C THR A 75 16.85 -8.09 7.38
N SER A 76 16.21 -8.93 8.19
CA SER A 76 16.39 -10.39 8.08
C SER A 76 15.91 -10.90 6.71
N GLU A 77 16.69 -11.77 6.09
CA GLU A 77 16.31 -12.54 4.89
C GLU A 77 15.09 -13.45 5.13
N ASN A 78 14.78 -13.76 6.41
CA ASN A 78 13.63 -14.57 6.78
C ASN A 78 12.29 -13.81 6.74
N CYS A 79 12.29 -12.49 6.53
CA CYS A 79 11.06 -11.71 6.41
C CYS A 79 10.30 -12.12 5.14
N LYS A 80 9.16 -12.80 5.31
CA LYS A 80 8.35 -13.36 4.22
C LYS A 80 7.45 -12.32 3.57
N SER A 81 7.15 -11.23 4.28
CA SER A 81 6.29 -10.16 3.77
C SER A 81 6.78 -8.76 4.10
N GLY A 82 6.16 -7.77 3.46
CA GLY A 82 6.37 -6.36 3.78
C GLY A 82 5.99 -6.03 5.23
N THR A 83 4.98 -6.68 5.79
CA THR A 83 4.56 -6.51 7.19
C THR A 83 5.64 -7.02 8.15
N GLU A 84 6.19 -8.22 7.90
CA GLU A 84 7.31 -8.77 8.66
C GLU A 84 8.55 -7.87 8.59
N ARG A 85 8.84 -7.35 7.39
CA ARG A 85 9.98 -6.44 7.20
C ARG A 85 9.81 -5.10 7.91
N CYS A 86 8.59 -4.56 7.94
CA CYS A 86 8.27 -3.36 8.72
C CYS A 86 8.49 -3.60 10.22
N TRP A 87 8.11 -4.77 10.71
CA TRP A 87 8.32 -5.12 12.12
C TRP A 87 9.80 -5.30 12.46
N ASP A 88 10.58 -5.96 11.60
CA ASP A 88 12.02 -6.14 11.81
C ASP A 88 12.75 -4.78 11.91
N VAL A 89 12.44 -3.81 11.06
CA VAL A 89 12.96 -2.43 11.19
C VAL A 89 12.49 -1.78 12.49
N THR A 90 11.19 -1.88 12.79
CA THR A 90 10.56 -1.25 13.96
C THR A 90 11.15 -1.76 15.28
N THR A 91 11.57 -3.02 15.33
CA THR A 91 12.23 -3.59 16.53
C THR A 91 13.68 -3.12 16.70
N LYS A 92 14.38 -2.82 15.59
CA LYS A 92 15.79 -2.39 15.59
C LYS A 92 16.03 -0.90 15.88
N ILE A 93 15.05 -0.04 15.58
CA ILE A 93 15.16 1.41 15.88
C ILE A 93 14.98 1.68 17.38
N ALA A 94 15.80 2.59 17.94
CA ALA A 94 15.76 2.91 19.36
C ALA A 94 14.44 3.60 19.77
N GLU A 95 14.03 4.59 18.99
CA GLU A 95 12.78 5.31 19.21
C GLU A 95 11.65 4.66 18.41
N LYS A 96 10.66 4.12 19.11
CA LYS A 96 9.52 3.49 18.44
C LYS A 96 8.61 4.55 17.82
N PRO A 97 8.21 4.39 16.55
CA PRO A 97 7.24 5.26 15.90
C PRO A 97 5.87 5.03 16.50
N ASP A 98 5.03 6.06 16.53
CA ASP A 98 3.63 5.93 16.91
C ASP A 98 2.80 5.38 15.72
N PHE A 99 3.24 5.69 14.48
CA PHE A 99 2.60 5.27 13.23
C PHE A 99 3.61 4.81 12.19
N ILE A 100 3.34 3.66 11.58
CA ILE A 100 4.20 3.02 10.57
C ILE A 100 3.43 2.99 9.26
N VAL A 101 4.01 3.50 8.17
CA VAL A 101 3.47 3.33 6.81
C VAL A 101 4.32 2.29 6.09
N ASN A 102 3.67 1.21 5.64
CA ASN A 102 4.28 0.17 4.81
C ASN A 102 4.06 0.52 3.32
N LEU A 103 4.97 1.33 2.78
CA LEU A 103 4.96 1.73 1.36
C LEU A 103 5.71 0.68 0.54
N GLN A 104 4.98 -0.15 -0.20
CA GLN A 104 5.63 -1.22 -0.97
C GLN A 104 6.69 -0.66 -1.94
N GLY A 105 7.90 -1.21 -1.90
CA GLY A 105 9.01 -0.80 -2.77
C GLY A 105 8.80 -1.09 -4.25
N ASP A 106 7.70 -1.78 -4.59
CA ASP A 106 7.30 -2.08 -5.95
C ASP A 106 6.12 -1.25 -6.46
N ASN A 107 5.74 -0.20 -5.73
CA ASN A 107 4.66 0.70 -6.14
C ASN A 107 5.20 2.11 -6.48
N PRO A 108 6.00 2.24 -7.56
CA PRO A 108 6.68 3.48 -7.95
C PRO A 108 5.73 4.60 -8.39
N LEU A 109 4.45 4.27 -8.61
CA LEU A 109 3.41 5.22 -9.00
C LEU A 109 2.35 5.40 -7.90
N CYS A 110 2.69 5.09 -6.65
CA CYS A 110 1.84 5.36 -5.50
C CYS A 110 1.64 6.89 -5.35
N PRO A 111 0.41 7.41 -5.43
CA PRO A 111 0.20 8.84 -5.26
C PRO A 111 0.61 9.33 -3.86
N PRO A 112 1.44 10.38 -3.72
CA PRO A 112 1.88 10.86 -2.41
C PRO A 112 0.73 11.23 -1.48
N TRP A 113 -0.35 11.80 -2.04
CA TRP A 113 -1.53 12.18 -1.27
C TRP A 113 -2.29 10.98 -0.67
N PHE A 114 -2.04 9.74 -1.10
CA PHE A 114 -2.60 8.58 -0.42
C PHE A 114 -1.94 8.39 0.95
N ILE A 115 -0.62 8.61 1.02
CA ILE A 115 0.13 8.51 2.28
C ILE A 115 -0.25 9.67 3.20
N GLU A 116 -0.37 10.89 2.66
CA GLU A 116 -0.82 12.07 3.40
C GLU A 116 -2.20 11.83 4.04
N GLN A 117 -3.16 11.30 3.28
CA GLN A 117 -4.50 10.98 3.78
C GLN A 117 -4.50 9.87 4.83
N LEU A 118 -3.63 8.86 4.74
CA LEU A 118 -3.48 7.84 5.79
C LEU A 118 -2.99 8.46 7.11
N ILE A 119 -1.99 9.35 7.02
CA ILE A 119 -1.45 10.06 8.19
C ILE A 119 -2.52 10.99 8.79
N GLU A 120 -3.25 11.73 7.97
CA GLU A 120 -4.34 12.60 8.42
C GLU A 120 -5.44 11.80 9.11
N ALA A 121 -5.86 10.68 8.49
CA ALA A 121 -6.87 9.81 9.06
C ALA A 121 -6.43 9.26 10.43
N TRP A 122 -5.18 8.82 10.57
CA TRP A 122 -4.64 8.36 11.85
C TRP A 122 -4.64 9.45 12.93
N LYS A 123 -4.33 10.70 12.59
CA LYS A 123 -4.37 11.81 13.55
C LYS A 123 -5.79 12.07 14.08
N ASN A 124 -6.79 11.92 13.21
CA ASN A 124 -8.18 12.27 13.48
C ASN A 124 -9.00 11.11 14.06
N ASP A 125 -8.70 9.87 13.66
CA ASP A 125 -9.42 8.67 14.09
C ASP A 125 -8.80 8.08 15.37
N LYS A 126 -9.61 7.88 16.40
CA LYS A 126 -9.15 7.39 17.72
C LYS A 126 -9.32 5.89 17.91
N GLU A 127 -10.04 5.21 17.02
CA GLU A 127 -10.34 3.78 17.14
C GLU A 127 -9.52 2.94 16.15
N GLY A 128 -9.17 3.52 15.00
CA GLY A 128 -8.39 2.89 13.94
C GLY A 128 -7.01 2.46 14.43
N GLN A 129 -6.68 1.20 14.15
CA GLN A 129 -5.40 0.60 14.50
C GLN A 129 -4.57 0.27 13.25
N VAL A 130 -5.26 -0.09 12.16
CA VAL A 130 -4.71 -0.29 10.82
C VAL A 130 -5.46 0.64 9.87
N PHE A 131 -4.76 1.27 8.94
CA PHE A 131 -5.32 2.19 7.97
C PHE A 131 -4.84 1.80 6.57
N THR A 132 -5.77 1.68 5.62
CA THR A 132 -5.46 1.29 4.24
C THR A 132 -6.44 1.95 3.26
N PRO A 133 -6.02 2.32 2.04
CA PRO A 133 -6.91 3.00 1.11
C PRO A 133 -7.88 2.06 0.38
N SER A 134 -9.01 2.61 -0.04
CA SER A 134 -9.91 2.00 -1.01
C SER A 134 -10.40 3.02 -2.04
N LEU A 135 -10.61 2.55 -3.27
CA LEU A 135 -11.25 3.30 -4.34
C LEU A 135 -12.73 2.89 -4.42
N HIS A 136 -13.64 3.84 -4.23
CA HIS A 136 -15.07 3.64 -4.46
C HIS A 136 -15.36 3.73 -5.96
N LEU A 137 -15.60 2.57 -6.57
CA LEU A 137 -15.62 2.44 -8.02
C LEU A 137 -16.81 3.16 -8.64
N SER A 138 -16.56 3.90 -9.72
CA SER A 138 -17.64 4.23 -10.65
C SER A 138 -18.19 2.95 -11.29
N TRP A 139 -19.39 3.03 -11.88
CA TRP A 139 -19.95 1.91 -12.62
C TRP A 139 -19.06 1.46 -13.78
N GLU A 140 -18.41 2.40 -14.46
CA GLU A 140 -17.46 2.12 -15.55
C GLU A 140 -16.19 1.41 -15.03
N GLU A 141 -15.68 1.82 -13.88
CA GLU A 141 -14.54 1.16 -13.23
C GLU A 141 -14.89 -0.25 -12.74
N TYR A 142 -16.10 -0.43 -12.22
CA TYR A 142 -16.64 -1.74 -11.87
C TYR A 142 -16.72 -2.66 -13.08
N ASP A 143 -17.24 -2.19 -14.21
CA ASP A 143 -17.33 -2.97 -15.45
C ASP A 143 -15.94 -3.39 -15.96
N ARG A 144 -14.98 -2.47 -15.96
CA ARG A 144 -13.57 -2.80 -16.29
C ARG A 144 -12.99 -3.86 -15.35
N MET A 145 -13.25 -3.75 -14.05
CA MET A 145 -12.75 -4.71 -13.07
C MET A 145 -13.39 -6.08 -13.25
N LYS A 146 -14.68 -6.14 -13.58
CA LYS A 146 -15.42 -7.37 -13.89
C LYS A 146 -14.83 -8.10 -15.08
N GLU A 147 -14.50 -7.38 -16.16
CA GLU A 147 -13.81 -7.97 -17.32
C GLU A 147 -12.38 -8.42 -16.99
N SER A 148 -11.62 -7.61 -16.25
CA SER A 148 -10.24 -7.95 -15.86
C SER A 148 -10.17 -9.24 -15.02
N LYS A 149 -11.16 -9.47 -14.13
CA LYS A 149 -11.26 -10.69 -13.33
C LYS A 149 -11.59 -11.95 -14.13
N LYS A 150 -12.12 -11.85 -15.36
CA LYS A 150 -12.26 -13.03 -16.24
C LYS A 150 -10.90 -13.59 -16.67
N ILE A 151 -9.88 -12.73 -16.74
CA ILE A 151 -8.52 -13.07 -17.16
C ILE A 151 -7.63 -13.32 -15.94
N THR A 152 -7.77 -12.47 -14.91
CA THR A 152 -6.96 -12.51 -13.67
C THR A 152 -7.88 -12.56 -12.45
N PRO A 153 -8.51 -13.70 -12.16
CA PRO A 153 -9.61 -13.80 -11.18
C PRO A 153 -9.25 -13.34 -9.76
N TYR A 154 -7.98 -13.48 -9.38
CA TYR A 154 -7.49 -13.13 -8.04
C TYR A 154 -6.78 -11.76 -7.98
N SER A 155 -6.81 -10.98 -9.07
CA SER A 155 -6.34 -9.59 -9.08
C SER A 155 -7.45 -8.65 -8.60
N GLY A 156 -7.10 -7.49 -8.05
CA GLY A 156 -8.06 -6.50 -7.56
C GLY A 156 -8.87 -7.01 -6.36
N THR A 157 -8.29 -6.90 -5.17
CA THR A 157 -8.99 -7.19 -3.91
C THR A 157 -10.14 -6.19 -3.73
N THR A 158 -11.30 -6.67 -3.28
CA THR A 158 -12.44 -5.81 -2.92
C THR A 158 -12.65 -5.79 -1.42
N VAL A 159 -13.35 -4.77 -0.93
CA VAL A 159 -13.59 -4.54 0.50
C VAL A 159 -14.99 -4.00 0.73
N GLU A 160 -15.68 -4.58 1.71
CA GLU A 160 -16.90 -4.02 2.27
C GLU A 160 -16.57 -3.23 3.53
N VAL A 161 -17.30 -2.14 3.77
CA VAL A 161 -17.07 -1.23 4.91
C VAL A 161 -18.36 -0.95 5.65
N ASP A 162 -18.25 -0.69 6.94
CA ASP A 162 -19.36 -0.19 7.74
C ASP A 162 -19.62 1.31 7.52
N LYS A 163 -20.63 1.85 8.20
CA LYS A 163 -21.01 3.27 8.10
C LYS A 163 -19.94 4.24 8.62
N PHE A 164 -18.96 3.75 9.38
CA PHE A 164 -17.85 4.53 9.93
C PHE A 164 -16.56 4.32 9.11
N GLY A 165 -16.61 3.55 8.02
CA GLY A 165 -15.46 3.28 7.16
C GLY A 165 -14.51 2.22 7.70
N TYR A 166 -14.92 1.35 8.62
CA TYR A 166 -14.10 0.18 8.99
C TYR A 166 -14.41 -1.01 8.10
N ALA A 167 -13.37 -1.76 7.72
CA ALA A 167 -13.53 -2.95 6.89
C ALA A 167 -14.37 -4.02 7.61
N LEU A 168 -15.35 -4.55 6.89
CA LEU A 168 -16.18 -5.68 7.30
C LEU A 168 -15.68 -7.00 6.71
N ALA A 169 -15.19 -6.96 5.47
CA ALA A 169 -14.65 -8.11 4.76
C ALA A 169 -13.70 -7.64 3.65
N PHE A 170 -12.63 -8.40 3.41
CA PHE A 170 -11.83 -8.33 2.20
C PHE A 170 -12.02 -9.64 1.42
N SER A 171 -12.00 -9.56 0.09
CA SER A 171 -11.99 -10.77 -0.73
C SER A 171 -11.33 -10.54 -2.09
N LYS A 172 -10.72 -11.59 -2.63
CA LYS A 172 -10.35 -11.68 -4.05
C LYS A 172 -11.57 -11.89 -4.94
N ALA A 173 -12.69 -12.40 -4.41
CA ALA A 173 -13.96 -12.31 -5.08
C ALA A 173 -14.44 -10.84 -5.16
N MET A 174 -15.46 -10.59 -5.96
CA MET A 174 -16.09 -9.27 -6.05
C MET A 174 -17.21 -9.17 -5.01
N ILE A 175 -17.00 -8.38 -3.96
CA ILE A 175 -17.99 -8.11 -2.91
C ILE A 175 -18.35 -6.62 -2.87
N PRO A 176 -19.63 -6.26 -2.59
CA PRO A 176 -20.77 -7.17 -2.44
C PRO A 176 -21.22 -7.79 -3.78
N VAL A 177 -21.96 -8.90 -3.69
CA VAL A 177 -22.75 -9.39 -4.84
C VAL A 177 -23.88 -8.40 -5.13
N ILE A 178 -23.96 -7.90 -6.36
CA ILE A 178 -25.00 -6.95 -6.77
C ILE A 178 -26.21 -7.71 -7.34
N ARG A 179 -27.23 -7.93 -6.51
CA ARG A 179 -28.48 -8.56 -6.95
C ARG A 179 -29.30 -7.56 -7.80
N ASN A 180 -29.66 -7.95 -9.03
CA ASN A 180 -30.35 -7.08 -9.98
C ASN A 180 -29.58 -5.77 -10.26
N GLU A 181 -28.40 -5.93 -10.88
CA GLU A 181 -27.46 -4.84 -11.17
C GLU A 181 -28.12 -3.68 -11.92
N GLU A 182 -29.01 -3.96 -12.88
CA GLU A 182 -29.75 -2.92 -13.63
C GLU A 182 -30.59 -2.02 -12.73
N LYS A 183 -31.27 -2.59 -11.72
CA LYS A 183 -32.04 -1.80 -10.76
C LYS A 183 -31.11 -0.97 -9.87
N VAL A 184 -30.00 -1.55 -9.41
CA VAL A 184 -29.04 -0.87 -8.53
C VAL A 184 -28.38 0.31 -9.25
N ARG A 185 -28.02 0.16 -10.53
CA ARG A 185 -27.49 1.24 -11.39
C ARG A 185 -28.43 2.45 -11.52
N LYS A 186 -29.74 2.24 -11.38
CA LYS A 186 -30.74 3.33 -11.41
C LYS A 186 -30.88 4.06 -10.06
N ILE A 187 -30.37 3.48 -8.97
CA ILE A 187 -30.52 3.98 -7.60
C ILE A 187 -29.21 4.60 -7.10
N LEU A 188 -28.06 4.00 -7.44
CA LEU A 188 -26.75 4.43 -6.97
C LEU A 188 -25.95 5.08 -8.10
N ASP A 189 -25.38 6.25 -7.82
CA ASP A 189 -24.50 6.96 -8.76
C ASP A 189 -23.18 6.23 -9.00
N LYS A 190 -22.73 5.42 -8.03
CA LYS A 190 -21.52 4.60 -8.07
C LYS A 190 -21.83 3.13 -7.78
N SER A 191 -20.92 2.26 -8.20
CA SER A 191 -21.00 0.85 -7.83
C SER A 191 -20.78 0.71 -6.31
N PRO A 192 -21.53 -0.14 -5.60
CA PRO A 192 -21.29 -0.39 -4.18
C PRO A 192 -19.95 -1.12 -3.92
N VAL A 193 -19.27 -1.58 -4.97
CA VAL A 193 -17.99 -2.26 -4.87
C VAL A 193 -16.86 -1.26 -4.64
N ARG A 194 -16.00 -1.57 -3.68
CA ARG A 194 -14.77 -0.82 -3.40
C ARG A 194 -13.58 -1.70 -3.73
N ARG A 195 -12.59 -1.14 -4.42
CA ARG A 195 -11.31 -1.83 -4.64
C ARG A 195 -10.32 -1.42 -3.57
N HIS A 196 -9.76 -2.39 -2.87
CA HIS A 196 -8.69 -2.19 -1.90
C HIS A 196 -7.37 -1.85 -2.61
N ILE A 197 -6.60 -0.92 -2.04
CA ILE A 197 -5.27 -0.54 -2.50
C ILE A 197 -4.24 -1.09 -1.53
N GLY A 198 -3.25 -1.83 -2.04
CA GLY A 198 -2.19 -2.50 -1.25
C GLY A 198 -1.16 -1.57 -0.62
N LEU A 199 -1.61 -0.51 0.06
CA LEU A 199 -0.83 0.38 0.90
C LEU A 199 -1.37 0.24 2.32
N TYR A 200 -0.50 -0.02 3.28
CA TYR A 200 -0.93 -0.23 4.66
C TYR A 200 -0.20 0.71 5.59
N SER A 201 -0.87 1.02 6.69
CA SER A 201 -0.26 1.72 7.80
C SER A 201 -0.86 1.24 9.11
N TYR A 202 -0.05 1.30 10.15
CA TYR A 202 -0.32 0.63 11.42
C TYR A 202 0.06 1.58 12.54
N THR A 203 -0.74 1.59 13.59
CA THR A 203 -0.21 1.98 14.90
C THR A 203 0.86 0.97 15.33
N TYR A 204 1.80 1.39 16.17
CA TYR A 204 2.82 0.48 16.73
C TYR A 204 2.20 -0.78 17.34
N ASP A 205 1.17 -0.60 18.19
CA ASP A 205 0.51 -1.70 18.88
C ASP A 205 -0.20 -2.66 17.92
N ALA A 206 -0.80 -2.16 16.84
CA ALA A 206 -1.41 -3.01 15.83
C ALA A 206 -0.37 -3.87 15.11
N LEU A 207 0.75 -3.27 14.68
CA LEU A 207 1.82 -4.00 14.03
C LEU A 207 2.44 -5.04 14.97
N LYS A 208 2.62 -4.71 16.25
CA LYS A 208 3.08 -5.66 17.27
C LYS A 208 2.10 -6.83 17.41
N LYS A 209 0.80 -6.55 17.57
CA LYS A 209 -0.24 -7.57 17.71
C LYS A 209 -0.26 -8.57 16.56
N TYR A 210 0.07 -8.15 15.33
CA TYR A 210 0.13 -9.05 14.16
C TYR A 210 0.99 -10.31 14.40
N PHE A 211 2.02 -10.21 15.24
CA PHE A 211 2.95 -11.30 15.59
C PHE A 211 2.55 -12.06 16.85
N GLU A 212 1.56 -11.56 17.60
CA GLU A 212 1.07 -12.14 18.86
C GLU A 212 -0.26 -12.87 18.70
N VAL A 213 -0.99 -12.58 17.61
CA VAL A 213 -2.31 -13.17 17.32
C VAL A 213 -2.23 -14.27 16.27
N GLU A 214 -3.23 -15.15 16.29
CA GLU A 214 -3.35 -16.24 15.32
C GLU A 214 -3.58 -15.72 13.90
N ALA A 215 -2.98 -16.38 12.92
CA ALA A 215 -3.25 -16.14 11.52
C ALA A 215 -4.73 -16.42 11.21
N SER A 216 -5.32 -15.62 10.32
CA SER A 216 -6.71 -15.83 9.94
C SER A 216 -6.83 -17.12 9.11
N PRO A 217 -7.86 -17.95 9.32
CA PRO A 217 -8.12 -19.11 8.45
C PRO A 217 -8.38 -18.71 6.99
N TYR A 218 -8.67 -17.43 6.73
CA TYR A 218 -8.88 -16.87 5.40
C TYR A 218 -7.63 -16.23 4.79
N GLU A 219 -6.55 -16.05 5.57
CA GLU A 219 -5.32 -15.39 5.12
C GLU A 219 -4.67 -16.13 3.95
N LEU A 220 -4.50 -17.45 4.09
CA LEU A 220 -3.86 -18.29 3.06
C LEU A 220 -4.76 -18.49 1.83
N PRO A 221 -6.07 -18.84 1.94
CA PRO A 221 -6.93 -19.00 0.78
C PRO A 221 -7.10 -17.72 -0.07
N GLU A 222 -7.22 -16.57 0.57
CA GLU A 222 -7.35 -15.28 -0.13
C GLU A 222 -5.98 -14.67 -0.52
N GLY A 223 -4.90 -15.12 0.13
CA GLY A 223 -3.57 -14.51 0.01
C GLY A 223 -3.56 -13.07 0.52
N LEU A 224 -4.21 -12.81 1.65
CA LEU A 224 -4.47 -11.47 2.19
C LEU A 224 -4.07 -11.38 3.68
N GLU A 225 -2.87 -10.88 3.95
CA GLU A 225 -2.32 -10.69 5.32
C GLU A 225 -3.24 -9.85 6.21
N GLN A 226 -3.95 -8.88 5.65
CA GLN A 226 -4.82 -8.00 6.42
C GLN A 226 -6.02 -8.73 7.04
N MET A 227 -6.35 -9.94 6.55
CA MET A 227 -7.39 -10.78 7.15
C MET A 227 -7.03 -11.16 8.59
N ARG A 228 -5.74 -11.20 8.94
CA ARG A 228 -5.30 -11.46 10.32
C ARG A 228 -5.80 -10.39 11.29
N PHE A 229 -5.69 -9.11 10.91
CA PHE A 229 -6.20 -8.01 11.73
C PHE A 229 -7.71 -8.10 11.90
N LEU A 230 -8.42 -8.28 10.79
CA LEU A 230 -9.88 -8.34 10.78
C LEU A 230 -10.41 -9.52 11.60
N HIS A 231 -9.84 -10.72 11.43
CA HIS A 231 -10.25 -11.92 12.17
C HIS A 231 -10.08 -11.76 13.68
N ASN A 232 -9.02 -11.07 14.11
CA ASN A 232 -8.72 -10.80 15.51
C ASN A 232 -9.35 -9.49 16.04
N ARG A 233 -10.36 -8.94 15.34
CA ARG A 233 -11.11 -7.73 15.71
C ARG A 233 -10.22 -6.50 15.92
N ILE A 234 -9.10 -6.42 15.21
CA ILE A 234 -8.26 -5.22 15.17
C ILE A 234 -8.87 -4.26 14.14
N PRO A 235 -9.28 -3.04 14.53
CA PRO A 235 -9.98 -2.13 13.62
C PRO A 235 -9.14 -1.72 12.41
N VAL A 236 -9.65 -2.02 11.22
CA VAL A 236 -9.04 -1.65 9.93
C VAL A 236 -9.86 -0.52 9.30
N LYS A 237 -9.35 0.70 9.38
CA LYS A 237 -9.96 1.89 8.78
C LYS A 237 -9.65 1.97 7.30
N MET A 238 -10.69 2.11 6.49
CA MET A 238 -10.60 2.30 5.05
C MET A 238 -10.63 3.79 4.71
N ILE A 239 -9.65 4.24 3.93
CA ILE A 239 -9.54 5.64 3.51
C ILE A 239 -9.94 5.76 2.04
N ASP A 240 -10.92 6.60 1.79
CA ASP A 240 -11.43 6.84 0.44
C ASP A 240 -10.43 7.68 -0.33
N VAL A 241 -9.92 7.11 -1.42
CA VAL A 241 -8.92 7.79 -2.25
C VAL A 241 -9.40 7.94 -3.69
N ASP A 242 -8.85 8.95 -4.35
CA ASP A 242 -9.04 9.21 -5.76
C ASP A 242 -7.68 9.50 -6.43
N TYR A 243 -7.51 9.01 -7.65
CA TYR A 243 -6.28 9.18 -8.43
C TYR A 243 -6.16 10.57 -9.08
N ARG A 244 -7.10 11.49 -8.87
CA ARG A 244 -7.07 12.88 -9.37
C ARG A 244 -6.82 12.92 -10.88
N ASN A 245 -7.63 12.16 -11.62
CA ASN A 245 -7.54 11.96 -13.08
C ASN A 245 -6.29 11.23 -13.59
N ARG A 246 -5.41 10.72 -12.71
CA ARG A 246 -4.30 9.84 -13.12
C ARG A 246 -4.77 8.41 -13.32
N LYS A 247 -4.02 7.64 -14.10
CA LYS A 247 -4.26 6.20 -14.23
C LYS A 247 -3.90 5.47 -12.93
N SER A 248 -4.81 4.61 -12.47
CA SER A 248 -4.48 3.65 -11.42
C SER A 248 -3.61 2.51 -11.95
N MET A 249 -2.62 2.12 -11.15
CA MET A 249 -1.80 0.95 -11.40
C MET A 249 -1.63 0.13 -10.11
N SER A 250 -1.52 -1.19 -10.25
CA SER A 250 -0.97 -2.06 -9.19
C SER A 250 0.54 -1.90 -9.09
N GLY A 251 1.17 -2.58 -8.13
CA GLY A 251 2.63 -2.69 -8.07
C GLY A 251 3.20 -3.33 -9.34
N VAL A 252 4.48 -3.10 -9.58
CA VAL A 252 5.26 -3.65 -10.70
C VAL A 252 5.77 -5.01 -10.30
N ASP A 253 5.41 -6.09 -10.98
CA ASP A 253 5.83 -7.46 -10.61
C ASP A 253 6.39 -8.28 -11.77
N SER A 254 6.24 -7.77 -13.00
CA SER A 254 6.71 -8.39 -14.23
C SER A 254 7.23 -7.33 -15.23
N PRO A 255 7.91 -7.75 -16.30
CA PRO A 255 8.31 -6.84 -17.38
C PRO A 255 7.13 -6.08 -18.01
N GLU A 256 5.97 -6.72 -18.16
CA GLU A 256 4.77 -6.07 -18.70
C GLU A 256 4.25 -4.96 -17.78
N ASP A 257 4.46 -5.08 -16.46
CA ASP A 257 4.11 -4.00 -15.53
C ASP A 257 5.06 -2.82 -15.66
N ILE A 258 6.34 -3.03 -16.00
CA ILE A 258 7.26 -1.93 -16.30
C ILE A 258 6.75 -1.14 -17.49
N GLU A 259 6.40 -1.82 -18.60
CA GLU A 259 5.86 -1.15 -19.77
C GLU A 259 4.57 -0.38 -19.47
N ARG A 260 3.69 -0.92 -18.60
CA ARG A 260 2.49 -0.22 -18.15
C ARG A 260 2.83 1.02 -17.34
N ALA A 261 3.79 0.93 -16.41
CA ALA A 261 4.24 2.07 -15.63
C ALA A 261 4.84 3.16 -16.53
N GLU A 262 5.66 2.79 -17.50
CA GLU A 262 6.27 3.71 -18.46
C GLU A 262 5.22 4.41 -19.33
N LYS A 263 4.21 3.68 -19.80
CA LYS A 263 3.07 4.26 -20.54
C LYS A 263 2.31 5.26 -19.68
N ILE A 264 2.06 4.95 -18.41
CA ILE A 264 1.40 5.87 -17.48
C ILE A 264 2.24 7.13 -17.26
N ILE A 265 3.56 6.99 -17.09
CA ILE A 265 4.46 8.13 -16.93
C ILE A 265 4.46 8.99 -18.20
N ALA A 266 4.50 8.37 -19.38
CA ALA A 266 4.47 9.09 -20.65
C ALA A 266 3.16 9.86 -20.88
N GLU A 267 2.01 9.28 -20.47
CA GLU A 267 0.68 9.88 -20.66
C GLU A 267 0.34 10.93 -19.59
N PHE A 268 0.69 10.67 -18.32
CA PHE A 268 0.27 11.49 -17.17
C PHE A 268 1.41 12.31 -16.55
N GLY A 269 2.63 12.19 -17.07
CA GLY A 269 3.84 12.79 -16.50
C GLY A 269 4.28 12.17 -15.18
N GLU A 270 5.40 12.65 -14.66
CA GLU A 270 5.86 12.34 -13.30
C GLU A 270 5.01 13.05 -12.24
N PHE A 271 5.09 12.59 -10.99
CA PHE A 271 4.58 13.40 -9.87
C PHE A 271 5.43 14.65 -9.71
N ASN A 272 4.81 15.80 -9.44
CA ASN A 272 5.54 16.98 -9.02
C ASN A 272 5.95 16.82 -7.55
N LEU A 273 7.16 16.30 -7.33
CA LEU A 273 7.75 16.05 -6.01
C LEU A 273 8.71 17.18 -5.56
N SER A 274 8.66 18.34 -6.20
CA SER A 274 9.44 19.50 -5.76
C SER A 274 8.91 20.03 -4.41
N PRO A 275 9.80 20.43 -3.47
CA PRO A 275 9.38 21.20 -2.31
C PRO A 275 8.71 22.50 -2.78
N GLU A 276 7.53 22.81 -2.23
CA GLU A 276 6.88 24.12 -2.39
C GLU A 276 7.63 25.21 -1.61
#